data_AF-A0A1V9YAK9-F1
#
_entry.id   AF-A0A1V9YAK9-F1
#
_cell.length_a   1.000
_cell.length_b   1.000
_cell.length_c   1.000
_cell.angle_alpha   90.00
_cell.angle_beta   90.00
_cell.angle_gamma   90.00
#
_symmetry.space_group_name_H-M   'P 1'
#
loop_
_entity.id
_entity.type
_entity.pdbx_description
1 polymer ?
#
loop_
_entity_poly.entity_id
_entity_poly.type
_entity_poly.pdbx_seq_one_letter_code
_entity_poly.pdbx_strand_id
1 'polypeptide(L)'
;MSSDEGEAPVEAPAEVPGEVNVATVLSAVKAYKERCVRLETLIAQQKHTMQALEEENNKMKRIMVGAKRSLENKKAACEALQQQVLELKAAEKKRPDTTTDTARREPRRILQKVKQAMPLGPTLLWCLVEYASDNDLDEDNKPSECGWVSFRSEDDLLDYVRKTSGEPLRVPEQSLPPPEVHEMKQELSEELERVQEEFRRYRVRAEITRKQKEAEIRKMTASTLARQQEHLAGSDVQSELQAARLQVRRLAQLQTAAEEKARAADAEWSDKYAKLQREFDKLSGTMGETVLAMEWRERYEAVAREKMELEAKLASSDASFQLAQDLEGNDIAKLKTEFALYRKRAMAVVEQKEKELQAARSQQGEAPRSGSGFSSAGLRRMSSSNSLSGFETSPHAPTTNEYLKNIVVKYMSTDHAEVKEHMEKAIATVLQFSPAELKLIEDKRHAGASSWALW
;
A
#
# COMPACT_ATOMS: atom_id res chain seq x y z
N MET A 1 36.78 -23.57 83.31
CA MET A 1 36.91 -24.86 84.01
C MET A 1 37.92 -25.69 83.22
N SER A 2 38.86 -26.33 83.95
CA SER A 2 40.05 -27.09 83.49
C SER A 2 41.13 -26.21 82.85
N SER A 3 42.31 -26.00 83.47
CA SER A 3 43.36 -26.97 83.87
C SER A 3 43.76 -27.82 82.66
N ASP A 4 45.02 -28.00 82.30
CA ASP A 4 46.16 -28.24 83.17
C ASP A 4 47.45 -28.26 82.33
N GLU A 5 48.58 -28.10 83.01
CA GLU A 5 49.92 -28.66 82.72
C GLU A 5 50.57 -28.42 81.33
N GLY A 6 51.81 -27.93 81.19
CA GLY A 6 52.96 -28.07 82.08
C GLY A 6 53.85 -29.22 81.62
N GLU A 7 54.77 -28.99 80.67
CA GLU A 7 55.91 -29.90 80.50
C GLU A 7 57.15 -29.24 79.86
N ALA A 8 58.20 -29.18 80.68
CA ALA A 8 59.66 -29.03 80.51
C ALA A 8 60.30 -28.38 79.26
N PRO A 9 61.25 -27.44 79.44
CA PRO A 9 62.36 -27.28 78.50
C PRO A 9 63.48 -28.27 78.88
N VAL A 10 63.75 -29.24 77.99
CA VAL A 10 64.97 -30.05 78.08
C VAL A 10 66.15 -29.18 77.65
N GLU A 11 67.12 -29.06 78.55
CA GLU A 11 68.38 -28.36 78.35
C GLU A 11 69.44 -29.34 77.78
N ALA A 12 70.29 -28.78 76.90
CA ALA A 12 71.58 -29.29 76.40
C ALA A 12 71.56 -30.29 75.21
N PRO A 13 72.59 -30.29 74.32
CA PRO A 13 73.88 -29.60 74.45
C PRO A 13 74.20 -28.58 73.35
N ALA A 14 75.06 -27.62 73.74
CA ALA A 14 75.81 -26.78 72.83
C ALA A 14 76.75 -27.64 71.98
N GLU A 15 76.40 -27.82 70.71
CA GLU A 15 77.37 -28.16 69.67
C GLU A 15 78.01 -26.87 69.13
N VAL A 16 79.33 -26.92 69.09
CA VAL A 16 80.33 -26.03 68.50
C VAL A 16 79.80 -25.19 67.32
N PRO A 17 80.20 -23.91 67.16
CA PRO A 17 79.79 -23.09 66.01
C PRO A 17 80.44 -23.65 64.73
N GLY A 18 79.80 -24.67 64.16
CA GLY A 18 80.05 -25.12 62.80
C GLY A 18 79.73 -23.95 61.88
N GLU A 19 80.69 -23.60 61.04
CA GLU A 19 80.56 -22.57 59.99
C GLU A 19 79.14 -22.59 59.45
N VAL A 20 78.37 -21.53 59.72
CA VAL A 20 76.98 -21.44 59.26
C VAL A 20 77.05 -21.52 57.75
N ASN A 21 76.75 -22.71 57.23
CA ASN A 21 76.87 -22.96 55.81
C ASN A 21 75.93 -21.98 55.13
N VAL A 22 76.50 -21.06 54.36
CA VAL A 22 75.77 -19.95 53.74
C VAL A 22 74.59 -20.50 52.93
N ALA A 23 74.72 -21.71 52.37
CA ALA A 23 73.64 -22.39 51.67
C ALA A 23 72.44 -22.74 52.59
N THR A 24 72.67 -23.20 53.82
CA THR A 24 71.59 -23.52 54.76
C THR A 24 70.82 -22.28 55.24
N VAL A 25 71.50 -21.19 55.56
CA VAL A 25 70.83 -19.95 55.97
C VAL A 25 70.14 -19.26 54.78
N LEU A 26 70.70 -19.31 53.57
CA LEU A 26 69.98 -18.86 52.36
C LEU A 26 68.71 -19.70 52.10
N SER A 27 68.77 -21.01 52.30
CA SER A 27 67.60 -21.89 52.18
C SER A 27 66.53 -21.55 53.23
N ALA A 28 66.93 -21.31 54.48
CA ALA A 28 66.01 -20.89 55.55
C ALA A 28 65.38 -19.52 55.27
N VAL A 29 66.15 -18.55 54.76
CA VAL A 29 65.63 -17.23 54.34
C VAL A 29 64.65 -17.38 53.18
N LYS A 30 64.93 -18.25 52.20
CA LYS A 30 64.00 -18.53 51.10
C LYS A 30 62.70 -19.15 51.60
N ALA A 31 62.77 -20.16 52.47
CA ALA A 31 61.60 -20.80 53.07
C ALA A 31 60.78 -19.83 53.93
N TYR A 32 61.44 -18.93 54.66
CA TYR A 32 60.79 -17.86 55.42
C TYR A 32 60.05 -16.89 54.48
N LYS A 33 60.70 -16.44 53.40
CA LYS A 33 60.06 -15.58 52.39
C LYS A 33 58.84 -16.25 51.76
N GLU A 34 58.93 -17.52 51.40
CA GLU A 34 57.81 -18.31 50.88
C GLU A 34 56.67 -18.45 51.90
N ARG A 35 56.99 -18.57 53.20
CA ARG A 35 55.98 -18.58 54.27
C ARG A 35 55.31 -17.21 54.42
N CYS A 36 56.06 -16.10 54.35
CA CYS A 36 55.49 -14.76 54.40
C CYS A 36 54.53 -14.52 53.23
N VAL A 37 54.90 -14.88 52.00
CA VAL A 37 54.02 -14.75 50.83
C VAL A 37 52.75 -15.59 50.98
N ARG A 38 52.85 -16.81 51.52
CA ARG A 38 51.68 -17.65 51.81
C ARG A 38 50.76 -17.00 52.87
N LEU A 39 51.32 -16.44 53.93
CA LEU A 39 50.55 -15.75 54.96
C LEU A 39 49.88 -14.48 54.40
N GLU A 40 50.58 -13.70 53.60
CA GLU A 40 50.01 -12.53 52.92
C GLU A 40 48.84 -12.92 52.01
N THR A 41 48.98 -14.03 51.27
CA THR A 41 47.92 -14.56 50.42
C THR A 41 46.71 -15.01 51.24
N LEU A 42 46.92 -15.70 52.36
CA LEU A 42 45.85 -16.13 53.26
C LEU A 42 45.15 -14.93 53.91
N ILE A 43 45.88 -13.90 54.32
CA ILE A 43 45.31 -12.66 54.87
C ILE A 43 44.48 -11.94 53.80
N ALA A 44 44.97 -11.88 52.55
CA ALA A 44 44.23 -11.28 51.45
C ALA A 44 42.94 -12.06 51.14
N GLN A 45 43.00 -13.40 51.13
CA GLN A 45 41.83 -14.26 50.99
C GLN A 45 40.84 -14.05 52.13
N GLN A 46 41.30 -14.01 53.37
CA GLN A 46 40.45 -13.77 54.54
C GLN A 46 39.77 -12.40 54.47
N LYS A 47 40.50 -11.35 54.10
CA LYS A 47 39.94 -10.00 53.90
C LYS A 47 38.86 -9.99 52.81
N HIS A 48 39.09 -10.67 51.69
CA HIS A 48 38.10 -10.80 50.63
C HIS A 48 36.84 -11.54 51.11
N THR A 49 37.00 -12.66 51.84
CA THR A 49 35.85 -13.38 52.39
C THR A 49 35.06 -12.54 53.40
N MET A 50 35.74 -11.75 54.22
CA MET A 50 35.11 -10.84 55.18
C MET A 50 34.31 -9.75 54.48
N GLN A 51 34.87 -9.12 53.44
CA GLN A 51 34.16 -8.13 52.63
C GLN A 51 32.92 -8.71 51.94
N ALA A 52 33.02 -9.92 51.37
CA ALA A 52 31.88 -10.59 50.76
C ALA A 52 30.76 -10.86 51.77
N LEU A 53 31.10 -11.27 53.00
CA LEU A 53 30.12 -11.47 54.07
C LEU A 53 29.50 -10.16 54.54
N GLU A 54 30.26 -9.06 54.59
CA GLU A 54 29.73 -7.73 54.92
C GLU A 54 28.73 -7.23 53.85
N GLU A 55 29.02 -7.44 52.57
CA GLU A 55 28.11 -7.09 51.47
C GLU A 55 26.80 -7.89 51.51
N GLU A 56 26.87 -9.20 51.73
CA GLU A 56 25.68 -10.06 51.90
C GLU A 56 24.88 -9.68 53.16
N ASN A 57 25.54 -9.35 54.27
CA ASN A 57 24.87 -8.85 55.48
C ASN A 57 24.17 -7.50 55.21
N ASN A 58 24.80 -6.59 54.48
CA ASN A 58 24.19 -5.30 54.10
C ASN A 58 23.01 -5.49 53.13
N LYS A 59 23.07 -6.47 52.24
CA LYS A 59 21.95 -6.87 51.37
C LYS A 59 20.79 -7.45 52.19
N MET A 60 21.08 -8.35 53.13
CA MET A 60 20.08 -8.91 54.04
C MET A 60 19.39 -7.82 54.87
N LYS A 61 20.15 -6.87 55.43
CA LYS A 61 19.60 -5.71 56.17
C LYS A 61 18.66 -4.88 55.30
N ARG A 62 19.01 -4.63 54.04
CA ARG A 62 18.13 -3.91 53.10
C ARG A 62 16.82 -4.66 52.85
N ILE A 63 16.89 -5.98 52.64
CA ILE A 63 15.70 -6.83 52.45
C ILE A 63 14.82 -6.81 53.70
N MET A 64 15.41 -6.95 54.90
CA MET A 64 14.68 -6.89 56.16
C MET A 64 13.97 -5.56 56.38
N VAL A 65 14.63 -4.43 56.09
CA VAL A 65 14.00 -3.11 56.18
C VAL A 65 12.83 -2.99 55.19
N GLY A 66 12.98 -3.51 53.97
CA GLY A 66 11.90 -3.58 52.99
C GLY A 66 10.72 -4.42 53.47
N ALA A 67 10.98 -5.60 54.03
CA ALA A 67 9.96 -6.49 54.57
C ALA A 67 9.23 -5.86 55.78
N LYS A 68 9.97 -5.20 56.67
CA LYS A 68 9.39 -4.49 57.83
C LYS A 68 8.44 -3.37 57.40
N ARG A 69 8.86 -2.53 56.43
CA ARG A 69 7.98 -1.50 55.84
C ARG A 69 6.76 -2.09 55.17
N SER A 70 6.90 -3.21 54.45
CA SER A 70 5.78 -3.91 53.82
C SER A 70 4.76 -4.41 54.85
N LEU A 71 5.24 -4.96 55.98
CA LEU A 71 4.37 -5.40 57.07
C LEU A 71 3.67 -4.23 57.76
N GLU A 72 4.37 -3.12 58.02
CA GLU A 72 3.77 -1.91 58.58
C GLU A 72 2.67 -1.35 57.68
N ASN A 73 2.91 -1.30 56.36
CA ASN A 73 1.90 -0.88 55.38
C ASN A 73 0.68 -1.81 55.36
N LYS A 74 0.88 -3.13 55.38
CA LYS A 74 -0.23 -4.10 55.44
C LYS A 74 -1.01 -3.99 56.74
N LYS A 75 -0.34 -3.73 57.87
CA LYS A 75 -0.98 -3.53 59.17
C LYS A 75 -1.86 -2.27 59.16
N ALA A 76 -1.33 -1.14 58.67
CA ALA A 76 -2.10 0.09 58.52
C ALA A 76 -3.32 -0.08 57.60
N ALA A 77 -3.18 -0.82 56.50
CA ALA A 77 -4.31 -1.13 55.61
C ALA A 77 -5.38 -1.99 56.30
N CYS A 78 -4.97 -2.98 57.12
CA CYS A 78 -5.92 -3.80 57.90
C CYS A 78 -6.66 -2.96 58.95
N GLU A 79 -5.97 -2.05 59.63
CA GLU A 79 -6.56 -1.13 60.60
C GLU A 79 -7.56 -0.18 59.92
N ALA A 80 -7.22 0.36 58.75
CA ALA A 80 -8.13 1.20 57.96
C ALA A 80 -9.39 0.43 57.51
N LEU A 81 -9.24 -0.80 57.01
CA LEU A 81 -10.38 -1.66 56.65
C LEU A 81 -11.25 -2.00 57.87
N GLN A 82 -10.64 -2.25 59.03
CA GLN A 82 -11.40 -2.49 60.27
C GLN A 82 -12.21 -1.26 60.69
N GLN A 83 -11.64 -0.05 60.58
CA GLN A 83 -12.38 1.20 60.83
C GLN A 83 -13.54 1.36 59.87
N GLN A 84 -13.34 1.11 58.57
CA GLN A 84 -14.41 1.18 57.58
C GLN A 84 -15.54 0.18 57.87
N VAL A 85 -15.22 -1.04 58.29
CA VAL A 85 -16.22 -2.04 58.70
C VAL A 85 -17.01 -1.57 59.93
N LEU A 86 -16.34 -0.94 60.91
CA LEU A 86 -17.01 -0.39 62.08
C LEU A 86 -17.94 0.78 61.73
N GLU A 87 -17.52 1.66 60.83
CA GLU A 87 -18.35 2.76 60.33
C GLU A 87 -19.58 2.23 59.57
N LEU A 88 -19.40 1.25 58.69
CA LEU A 88 -20.50 0.62 57.97
C LEU A 88 -21.49 -0.05 58.92
N LYS A 89 -21.02 -0.77 59.95
CA LYS A 89 -21.88 -1.36 60.99
C LYS A 89 -22.61 -0.30 61.83
N ALA A 90 -21.95 0.82 62.12
CA ALA A 90 -22.59 1.93 62.84
C ALA A 90 -23.64 2.64 61.98
N ALA A 91 -23.40 2.78 60.67
CA ALA A 91 -24.35 3.31 59.70
C ALA A 91 -25.54 2.36 59.50
N GLU A 92 -25.31 1.05 59.49
CA GLU A 92 -26.35 0.02 59.46
C GLU A 92 -27.26 0.12 60.69
N LYS A 93 -26.68 0.29 61.89
CA LYS A 93 -27.46 0.47 63.13
C LYS A 93 -28.23 1.79 63.21
N LYS A 94 -27.84 2.81 62.43
CA LYS A 94 -28.53 4.10 62.33
C LYS A 94 -29.60 4.13 61.23
N ARG A 95 -29.65 3.12 60.36
CA ARG A 95 -30.72 3.00 59.36
C ARG A 95 -32.00 2.52 60.05
N PRO A 96 -33.15 3.20 59.89
CA PRO A 96 -34.44 2.65 60.29
C PRO A 96 -34.70 1.34 59.51
N ASP A 97 -35.41 0.38 60.12
CA ASP A 97 -35.79 -0.92 59.53
C ASP A 97 -36.54 -0.74 58.20
N THR A 98 -35.80 -0.67 57.09
CA THR A 98 -36.35 -0.55 55.73
C THR A 98 -36.88 -1.87 55.17
N THR A 99 -36.62 -2.99 55.85
CA THR A 99 -37.15 -4.32 55.49
C THR A 99 -38.66 -4.40 55.63
N THR A 100 -39.27 -3.64 56.54
CA THR A 100 -40.74 -3.58 56.68
C THR A 100 -41.43 -2.56 55.77
N ASP A 101 -40.71 -1.57 55.25
CA ASP A 101 -41.29 -0.47 54.46
C ASP A 101 -41.21 -0.71 52.94
N THR A 102 -40.20 -1.44 52.47
CA THR A 102 -40.03 -1.83 51.05
C THR A 102 -41.10 -2.80 50.56
N ALA A 103 -41.72 -3.58 51.44
CA ALA A 103 -42.79 -4.52 51.08
C ALA A 103 -44.16 -3.85 50.80
N ARG A 104 -44.32 -2.57 51.16
CA ARG A 104 -45.59 -1.82 51.00
C ARG A 104 -45.61 -0.87 49.81
N ARG A 105 -44.46 -0.61 49.20
CA ARG A 105 -44.30 0.42 48.15
C ARG A 105 -44.26 -0.22 46.78
N GLU A 106 -44.86 0.44 45.80
CA GLU A 106 -44.89 -0.07 44.42
C GLU A 106 -43.52 0.14 43.75
N PRO A 107 -42.83 -0.93 43.33
CA PRO A 107 -41.57 -0.79 42.60
C PRO A 107 -41.82 -0.27 41.18
N ARG A 108 -41.06 0.76 40.78
CA ARG A 108 -41.17 1.48 39.50
C ARG A 108 -40.25 0.91 38.42
N ARG A 109 -39.01 0.57 38.77
CA ARG A 109 -38.05 -0.08 37.86
C ARG A 109 -36.95 -0.82 38.60
N ILE A 110 -36.38 -1.84 37.94
CA ILE A 110 -35.15 -2.50 38.39
C ILE A 110 -33.98 -1.86 37.65
N LEU A 111 -33.01 -1.33 38.40
CA LEU A 111 -31.84 -0.63 37.88
C LEU A 111 -30.65 -1.55 37.65
N GLN A 112 -30.41 -2.46 38.59
CA GLN A 112 -29.23 -3.32 38.58
C GLN A 112 -29.57 -4.72 39.09
N LYS A 113 -28.96 -5.75 38.49
CA LYS A 113 -29.07 -7.15 38.90
C LYS A 113 -27.66 -7.69 39.14
N VAL A 114 -27.35 -8.11 40.36
CA VAL A 114 -26.04 -8.64 40.75
C VAL A 114 -26.21 -10.04 41.33
N LYS A 115 -25.37 -10.99 40.91
CA LYS A 115 -25.34 -12.34 41.48
C LYS A 115 -24.18 -12.42 42.47
N GLN A 116 -24.47 -12.70 43.73
CA GLN A 116 -23.46 -12.84 44.77
C GLN A 116 -23.39 -14.29 45.23
N ALA A 117 -22.28 -14.95 44.89
CA ALA A 117 -21.95 -16.26 45.43
C ALA A 117 -21.35 -16.10 46.84
N MET A 118 -22.00 -16.68 47.85
CA MET A 118 -21.49 -16.67 49.22
C MET A 118 -20.50 -17.84 49.41
N PRO A 119 -19.36 -17.66 50.09
CA PRO A 119 -18.31 -18.68 50.20
C PRO A 119 -18.76 -20.03 50.77
N LEU A 120 -19.81 -20.03 51.60
CA LEU A 120 -20.35 -21.19 52.32
C LEU A 120 -21.90 -21.21 52.30
N GLY A 121 -22.53 -20.52 51.36
CA GLY A 121 -23.98 -20.31 51.35
C GLY A 121 -24.62 -20.38 49.96
N PRO A 122 -25.95 -20.32 49.88
CA PRO A 122 -26.65 -20.26 48.59
C PRO A 122 -26.27 -18.98 47.85
N THR A 123 -26.30 -19.05 46.52
CA THR A 123 -26.12 -17.86 45.69
C THR A 123 -27.37 -16.98 45.82
N LEU A 124 -27.17 -15.71 46.14
CA LEU A 124 -28.25 -14.72 46.24
C LEU A 124 -28.21 -13.79 45.03
N LEU A 125 -29.40 -13.43 44.54
CA LEU A 125 -29.58 -12.41 43.53
C LEU A 125 -29.97 -11.11 44.22
N TRP A 126 -29.21 -10.06 44.00
CA TRP A 126 -29.49 -8.73 44.53
C TRP A 126 -29.95 -7.83 43.39
N CYS A 127 -31.11 -7.20 43.54
CA CYS A 127 -31.57 -6.20 42.60
C CYS A 127 -31.67 -4.84 43.27
N LEU A 128 -31.17 -3.81 42.59
CA LEU A 128 -31.41 -2.42 42.97
C LEU A 128 -32.74 -1.99 42.36
N VAL A 129 -33.73 -1.73 43.21
CA VAL A 129 -35.09 -1.40 42.83
C VAL A 129 -35.37 0.05 43.16
N GLU A 130 -35.92 0.78 42.21
CA GLU A 130 -36.45 2.12 42.41
C GLU A 130 -37.95 2.03 42.71
N TYR A 131 -38.40 2.70 43.76
CA TYR A 131 -39.80 2.71 44.19
C TYR A 131 -40.50 4.00 43.78
N ALA A 132 -41.82 3.94 43.58
CA ALA A 132 -42.65 5.13 43.44
C ALA A 132 -42.61 5.96 44.75
N SER A 133 -42.59 7.28 44.63
CA SER A 133 -42.67 8.21 45.76
C SER A 133 -44.13 8.57 46.00
N ASP A 134 -44.61 8.53 47.24
CA ASP A 134 -46.01 8.86 47.56
C ASP A 134 -46.37 10.36 47.31
N ASN A 135 -45.37 11.22 47.03
CA ASN A 135 -45.54 12.64 46.72
C ASN A 135 -45.02 12.95 45.31
N ASP A 136 -45.83 12.70 44.28
CA ASP A 136 -45.55 13.07 42.87
C ASP A 136 -45.69 14.59 42.59
N LEU A 137 -45.97 15.41 43.62
CA LEU A 137 -46.18 16.87 43.47
C LEU A 137 -44.92 17.72 43.73
N ASP A 138 -43.83 17.13 44.24
CA ASP A 138 -42.55 17.80 44.51
C ASP A 138 -41.40 17.16 43.70
N GLU A 139 -41.67 16.82 42.43
CA GLU A 139 -40.83 15.97 41.57
C GLU A 139 -39.39 16.47 41.30
N ASP A 140 -39.07 17.74 41.54
CA ASP A 140 -37.76 18.29 41.13
C ASP A 140 -36.64 18.18 42.18
N ASN A 141 -36.93 17.90 43.46
CA ASN A 141 -35.95 18.08 44.53
C ASN A 141 -35.62 16.86 45.39
N LYS A 142 -36.29 15.71 45.21
CA LYS A 142 -36.01 14.50 46.00
C LYS A 142 -35.53 13.35 45.11
N PRO A 143 -34.32 12.81 45.32
CA PRO A 143 -33.85 11.67 44.55
C PRO A 143 -34.76 10.46 44.75
N SER A 144 -35.11 9.79 43.65
CA SER A 144 -35.92 8.58 43.67
C SER A 144 -35.41 7.60 44.73
N GLU A 145 -36.31 7.11 45.58
CA GLU A 145 -35.93 6.21 46.66
C GLU A 145 -35.56 4.84 46.08
N CYS A 146 -34.29 4.48 46.21
CA CYS A 146 -33.72 3.23 45.71
C CYS A 146 -33.39 2.29 46.87
N GLY A 147 -33.70 1.00 46.72
CA GLY A 147 -33.43 -0.02 47.72
C GLY A 147 -32.91 -1.32 47.11
N TRP A 148 -32.02 -1.99 47.84
CA TRP A 148 -31.53 -3.32 47.47
C TRP A 148 -32.48 -4.40 47.99
N VAL A 149 -32.92 -5.29 47.10
CA VAL A 149 -33.78 -6.43 47.42
C VAL A 149 -33.05 -7.72 47.05
N SER A 150 -33.02 -8.68 47.98
CA SER A 150 -32.40 -9.99 47.79
C SER A 150 -33.42 -11.06 47.43
N PHE A 151 -33.08 -11.91 46.47
CA PHE A 151 -33.86 -13.05 45.98
C PHE A 151 -33.01 -14.32 46.07
N ARG A 152 -33.63 -15.46 46.37
CA ARG A 152 -32.93 -16.75 46.47
C ARG A 152 -32.80 -17.46 45.13
N SER A 153 -33.72 -17.17 44.21
CA SER A 153 -33.77 -17.72 42.86
C SER A 153 -34.24 -16.68 41.86
N GLU A 154 -34.03 -16.96 40.58
CA GLU A 154 -34.55 -16.12 39.50
C GLU A 154 -36.08 -16.18 39.42
N ASP A 155 -36.68 -17.30 39.81
CA ASP A 155 -38.13 -17.46 39.91
C ASP A 155 -38.73 -16.53 40.97
N ASP A 156 -38.07 -16.36 42.13
CA ASP A 156 -38.49 -15.41 43.17
C ASP A 156 -38.49 -13.96 42.65
N LEU A 157 -37.51 -13.61 41.82
CA LEU A 157 -37.41 -12.29 41.19
C LEU A 157 -38.54 -12.11 40.16
N LEU A 158 -38.81 -13.11 39.33
CA LEU A 158 -39.90 -13.06 38.36
C LEU A 158 -41.27 -13.00 39.05
N ASP A 159 -41.45 -13.66 40.18
CA ASP A 159 -42.65 -13.55 41.00
C ASP A 159 -42.81 -12.16 41.61
N TYR A 160 -41.72 -11.55 42.06
CA TYR A 160 -41.71 -10.18 42.56
C TYR A 160 -42.12 -9.17 41.47
N VAL A 161 -41.56 -9.32 40.26
CA VAL A 161 -41.87 -8.50 39.09
C VAL A 161 -43.32 -8.67 38.61
N ARG A 162 -43.88 -9.87 38.74
CA ARG A 162 -45.27 -10.18 38.35
C ARG A 162 -46.31 -9.73 39.38
N LYS A 163 -45.94 -9.63 40.66
CA LYS A 163 -46.84 -9.21 41.75
C LYS A 163 -47.08 -7.70 41.78
N THR A 164 -46.25 -6.92 41.09
CA THR A 164 -46.44 -5.48 40.93
C THR A 164 -47.74 -5.16 40.21
N SER A 165 -48.51 -4.21 40.75
CA SER A 165 -49.76 -3.68 40.19
C SER A 165 -49.50 -2.96 38.85
N GLY A 166 -49.44 -3.71 37.74
CA GLY A 166 -49.31 -3.11 36.40
C GLY A 166 -48.57 -3.98 35.37
N GLU A 167 -47.86 -3.31 34.47
CA GLU A 167 -47.00 -3.93 33.46
C GLU A 167 -45.78 -4.60 34.13
N PRO A 168 -45.38 -5.83 33.71
CA PRO A 168 -44.23 -6.50 34.30
C PRO A 168 -42.96 -5.63 34.18
N LEU A 169 -42.33 -5.32 35.32
CA LEU A 169 -41.07 -4.57 35.35
C LEU A 169 -39.99 -5.25 34.51
N ARG A 170 -39.31 -4.47 33.67
CA ARG A 170 -38.18 -4.99 32.88
C ARG A 170 -36.99 -5.28 33.79
N VAL A 171 -36.47 -6.51 33.74
CA VAL A 171 -35.28 -6.93 34.48
C VAL A 171 -34.03 -6.70 33.63
N PRO A 172 -33.05 -5.88 34.08
CA PRO A 172 -31.77 -5.72 33.41
C PRO A 172 -30.93 -7.00 33.38
N GLU A 173 -29.97 -7.04 32.46
CA GLU A 173 -28.95 -8.10 32.41
C GLU A 173 -28.08 -8.10 33.67
N GLN A 174 -27.52 -9.27 33.99
CA GLN A 174 -26.66 -9.43 35.15
C GLN A 174 -25.42 -8.54 35.01
N SER A 175 -25.21 -7.67 35.98
CA SER A 175 -24.00 -6.86 36.08
C SER A 175 -22.79 -7.74 36.38
N LEU A 176 -21.69 -7.46 35.71
CA LEU A 176 -20.41 -8.12 35.97
C LEU A 176 -19.98 -7.86 37.43
N PRO A 177 -19.50 -8.89 38.14
CA PRO A 177 -18.97 -8.72 39.48
C PRO A 177 -17.67 -7.90 39.42
N PRO A 178 -17.32 -7.17 40.51
CA PRO A 178 -16.12 -6.34 40.56
C PRO A 178 -14.79 -7.01 40.11
N PRO A 179 -14.48 -8.28 40.44
CA PRO A 179 -13.26 -8.94 39.95
C PRO A 179 -13.26 -9.11 38.42
N GLU A 180 -14.35 -9.55 37.81
CA GLU A 180 -14.45 -9.72 36.35
C GLU A 180 -14.32 -8.37 35.62
N VAL A 181 -14.89 -7.30 36.18
CA VAL A 181 -14.70 -5.94 35.64
C VAL A 181 -13.24 -5.50 35.73
N HIS A 182 -12.53 -5.88 36.81
CA HIS A 182 -11.12 -5.55 36.96
C HIS A 182 -10.24 -6.33 35.99
N GLU A 183 -10.48 -7.62 35.83
CA GLU A 183 -9.81 -8.47 34.85
C GLU A 183 -10.03 -7.96 33.42
N MET A 184 -11.28 -7.68 33.04
CA MET A 184 -11.59 -7.10 31.73
C MET A 184 -10.89 -5.76 31.50
N LYS A 185 -10.83 -4.89 32.53
CA LYS A 185 -10.09 -3.63 32.43
C LYS A 185 -8.59 -3.85 32.25
N GLN A 186 -8.02 -4.85 32.92
CA GLN A 186 -6.62 -5.20 32.78
C GLN A 186 -6.34 -5.74 31.38
N GLU A 187 -7.13 -6.69 30.89
CA GLU A 187 -7.00 -7.25 29.53
C GLU A 187 -7.10 -6.15 28.46
N LEU A 188 -8.09 -5.27 28.56
CA LEU A 188 -8.23 -4.13 27.66
C LEU A 188 -7.04 -3.18 27.75
N SER A 189 -6.47 -2.97 28.94
CA SER A 189 -5.27 -2.14 29.10
C SER A 189 -4.05 -2.76 28.44
N GLU A 190 -3.85 -4.07 28.59
CA GLU A 190 -2.75 -4.81 27.97
C GLU A 190 -2.89 -4.84 26.44
N GLU A 191 -4.11 -5.01 25.93
CA GLU A 191 -4.38 -4.94 24.49
C GLU A 191 -4.11 -3.53 23.94
N LEU A 192 -4.49 -2.49 24.68
CA LEU A 192 -4.25 -1.10 24.29
C LEU A 192 -2.74 -0.80 24.26
N GLU A 193 -1.98 -1.26 25.25
CA GLU A 193 -0.51 -1.17 25.25
C GLU A 193 0.11 -1.93 24.07
N ARG A 194 -0.39 -3.14 23.77
CA ARG A 194 0.07 -3.92 22.61
C ARG A 194 -0.16 -3.18 21.30
N VAL A 195 -1.36 -2.63 21.10
CA VAL A 195 -1.73 -1.88 19.89
C VAL A 195 -0.89 -0.59 19.77
N GLN A 196 -0.67 0.12 20.87
CA GLN A 196 0.20 1.30 20.87
C GLN A 196 1.64 0.96 20.47
N GLU A 197 2.19 -0.13 20.99
CA GLU A 197 3.53 -0.59 20.65
C GLU A 197 3.61 -1.07 19.19
N GLU A 198 2.59 -1.75 18.68
CA GLU A 198 2.49 -2.13 17.27
C GLU A 198 2.43 -0.90 16.35
N PHE A 199 1.67 0.12 16.73
CA PHE A 199 1.61 1.38 15.99
C PHE A 199 2.95 2.10 16.00
N ARG A 200 3.65 2.14 17.14
CA ARG A 200 5.01 2.68 17.26
C ARG A 200 5.97 1.94 16.33
N ARG A 201 5.96 0.60 16.34
CA ARG A 201 6.78 -0.25 15.46
C ARG A 201 6.46 -0.03 13.99
N TYR A 202 5.17 0.06 13.64
CA TYR A 202 4.73 0.34 12.29
C TYR A 202 5.26 1.69 11.80
N ARG A 203 5.11 2.75 12.59
CA ARG A 203 5.64 4.08 12.25
C ARG A 203 7.15 4.06 12.03
N VAL A 204 7.90 3.39 12.90
CA VAL A 204 9.35 3.24 12.74
C VAL A 204 9.69 2.46 11.46
N ARG A 205 9.02 1.33 11.19
CA ARG A 205 9.22 0.55 9.95
C ARG A 205 8.89 1.36 8.71
N ALA A 206 7.81 2.13 8.72
CA ALA A 206 7.42 3.00 7.61
C ALA A 206 8.46 4.09 7.36
N GLU A 207 8.96 4.73 8.42
CA GLU A 207 10.02 5.74 8.32
C GLU A 207 11.35 5.16 7.80
N ILE A 208 11.74 3.97 8.27
CA ILE A 208 12.92 3.25 7.76
C ILE A 208 12.74 2.93 6.27
N THR A 209 11.59 2.37 5.89
CA THR A 209 11.30 2.02 4.49
C THR A 209 11.33 3.26 3.60
N ARG A 210 10.76 4.36 4.08
CA ARG A 210 10.81 5.66 3.38
C ARG A 210 12.26 6.12 3.20
N LYS A 211 13.08 6.10 4.26
CA LYS A 211 14.50 6.48 4.18
C LYS A 211 15.31 5.58 3.26
N GLN A 212 15.03 4.28 3.25
CA GLN A 212 15.66 3.34 2.33
C GLN A 212 15.32 3.67 0.88
N LYS A 213 14.03 3.91 0.57
CA LYS A 213 13.59 4.33 -0.77
C LYS A 213 14.19 5.68 -1.18
N GLU A 214 14.24 6.65 -0.27
CA GLU A 214 14.89 7.95 -0.54
C GLU A 214 16.39 7.79 -0.80
N ALA A 215 17.08 6.91 -0.07
CA ALA A 215 18.50 6.61 -0.30
C ALA A 215 18.73 5.90 -1.64
N GLU A 216 17.84 4.98 -2.02
CA GLU A 216 17.88 4.30 -3.32
C GLU A 216 17.66 5.29 -4.48
N ILE A 217 16.68 6.19 -4.36
CA ILE A 217 16.45 7.28 -5.33
C ILE A 217 17.71 8.14 -5.45
N ARG A 218 18.31 8.56 -4.33
CA ARG A 218 19.56 9.36 -4.36
C ARG A 218 20.70 8.62 -5.06
N LYS A 219 20.84 7.33 -4.81
CA LYS A 219 21.85 6.49 -5.47
C LYS A 219 21.60 6.40 -6.98
N MET A 220 20.35 6.19 -7.39
CA MET A 220 19.96 6.16 -8.81
C MET A 220 20.17 7.51 -9.49
N THR A 221 19.81 8.62 -8.85
CA THR A 221 20.04 9.97 -9.39
C THR A 221 21.53 10.27 -9.50
N ALA A 222 22.34 9.89 -8.50
CA ALA A 222 23.79 10.07 -8.54
C ALA A 222 24.43 9.24 -9.65
N SER A 223 24.00 7.98 -9.82
CA SER A 223 24.47 7.12 -10.91
C SER A 223 24.07 7.66 -12.29
N THR A 224 22.86 8.20 -12.42
CA THR A 224 22.38 8.80 -13.68
C THR A 224 23.17 10.06 -14.00
N LEU A 225 23.40 10.93 -13.00
CA LEU A 225 24.22 12.13 -13.17
C LEU A 225 25.67 11.78 -13.51
N ALA A 226 26.24 10.76 -12.88
CA ALA A 226 27.60 10.29 -13.19
C ALA A 226 27.70 9.76 -14.64
N ARG A 227 26.71 8.99 -15.11
CA ARG A 227 26.65 8.56 -16.52
C ARG A 227 26.47 9.73 -17.49
N GLN A 228 25.64 10.70 -17.16
CA GLN A 228 25.49 11.92 -17.96
C GLN A 228 26.79 12.70 -18.00
N GLN A 229 27.50 12.80 -16.87
CA GLN A 229 28.79 13.48 -16.78
C GLN A 229 29.88 12.74 -17.57
N GLU A 230 29.90 11.40 -17.53
CA GLU A 230 30.79 10.58 -18.36
C GLU A 230 30.47 10.74 -19.86
N HIS A 231 29.19 10.77 -20.22
CA HIS A 231 28.79 11.01 -21.61
C HIS A 231 29.21 12.40 -22.10
N LEU A 232 29.00 13.44 -21.28
CA LEU A 232 29.46 14.80 -21.59
C LEU A 232 30.98 14.92 -21.64
N ALA A 233 31.70 14.16 -20.82
CA ALA A 233 33.17 14.14 -20.82
C ALA A 233 33.75 13.32 -21.97
N GLY A 234 33.03 12.31 -22.47
CA GLY A 234 33.43 11.43 -23.57
C GLY A 234 32.95 11.89 -24.96
N SER A 235 31.97 12.79 -25.04
CA SER A 235 31.53 13.37 -26.31
C SER A 235 32.53 14.44 -26.76
N ASP A 236 33.26 14.18 -27.85
CA ASP A 236 34.05 15.20 -28.54
C ASP A 236 33.11 16.17 -29.25
N VAL A 237 32.71 17.22 -28.53
CA VAL A 237 31.81 18.29 -29.00
C VAL A 237 32.32 18.90 -30.31
N GLN A 238 33.63 18.92 -30.57
CA GLN A 238 34.18 19.42 -31.83
C GLN A 238 33.91 18.46 -33.00
N SER A 239 34.02 17.15 -32.79
CA SER A 239 33.67 16.14 -33.79
C SER A 239 32.17 16.16 -34.13
N GLU A 240 31.30 16.24 -33.12
CA GLU A 240 29.85 16.34 -33.33
C GLU A 240 29.46 17.64 -34.06
N LEU A 241 30.09 18.77 -33.71
CA LEU A 241 29.88 20.04 -34.40
C LEU A 241 30.32 19.97 -35.87
N GLN A 242 31.43 19.30 -36.18
CA GLN A 242 31.86 19.08 -37.56
C GLN A 242 30.90 18.19 -38.33
N ALA A 243 30.42 17.10 -37.72
CA ALA A 243 29.41 16.22 -38.31
C ALA A 243 28.09 16.98 -38.59
N ALA A 244 27.63 17.80 -37.65
CA ALA A 244 26.45 18.64 -37.81
C ALA A 244 26.62 19.66 -38.94
N ARG A 245 27.79 20.32 -39.04
CA ARG A 245 28.11 21.25 -40.14
C ARG A 245 28.08 20.55 -41.51
N LEU A 246 28.63 19.35 -41.60
CA LEU A 246 28.58 18.53 -42.82
C LEU A 246 27.15 18.14 -43.19
N GLN A 247 26.33 17.78 -42.20
CA GLN A 247 24.93 17.45 -42.41
C GLN A 247 24.12 18.65 -42.90
N VAL A 248 24.30 19.83 -42.30
CA VAL A 248 23.66 21.09 -42.75
C VAL A 248 24.06 21.41 -44.18
N ARG A 249 25.34 21.26 -44.53
CA ARG A 249 25.82 21.49 -45.90
C ARG A 249 25.18 20.52 -46.89
N ARG A 250 25.03 19.25 -46.52
CA ARG A 250 24.37 18.22 -47.36
C ARG A 250 22.88 18.52 -47.55
N LEU A 251 22.19 18.93 -46.49
CA LEU A 251 20.78 19.32 -46.57
C LEU A 251 20.59 20.56 -47.44
N ALA A 252 21.45 21.57 -47.31
CA ALA A 252 21.42 22.75 -48.16
C ALA A 252 21.61 22.39 -49.65
N GLN A 253 22.56 21.49 -49.97
CA GLN A 253 22.75 20.99 -51.34
C GLN A 253 21.53 20.24 -51.89
N LEU A 254 20.88 19.42 -51.06
CA LEU A 254 19.65 18.73 -51.45
C LEU A 254 18.50 19.71 -51.66
N GLN A 255 18.41 20.76 -50.85
CA GLN A 255 17.40 21.80 -50.99
C GLN A 255 17.60 22.61 -52.27
N THR A 256 18.83 23.04 -52.58
CA THR A 256 19.10 23.75 -53.84
C THR A 256 18.81 22.87 -55.05
N ALA A 257 19.19 21.59 -55.02
CA ALA A 257 18.89 20.66 -56.10
C ALA A 257 17.38 20.39 -56.25
N ALA A 258 16.62 20.39 -55.16
CA ALA A 258 15.16 20.29 -55.20
C ALA A 258 14.51 21.55 -55.78
N GLU A 259 14.99 22.74 -55.40
CA GLU A 259 14.54 24.02 -55.94
C GLU A 259 14.84 24.16 -57.44
N GLU A 260 16.02 23.70 -57.90
CA GLU A 260 16.36 23.67 -59.32
C GLU A 260 15.44 22.73 -60.12
N LYS A 261 15.14 21.54 -59.57
CA LYS A 261 14.18 20.60 -60.18
C LYS A 261 12.77 21.19 -60.24
N ALA A 262 12.33 21.89 -59.19
CA ALA A 262 11.04 22.56 -59.17
C ALA A 262 10.99 23.66 -60.24
N ARG A 263 12.02 24.51 -60.33
CA ARG A 263 12.09 25.55 -61.38
C ARG A 263 12.10 24.96 -62.80
N ALA A 264 12.82 23.87 -63.02
CA ALA A 264 12.83 23.19 -64.32
C ALA A 264 11.44 22.66 -64.68
N ALA A 265 10.75 22.03 -63.73
CA ALA A 265 9.39 21.56 -63.94
C ALA A 265 8.41 22.72 -64.19
N ASP A 266 8.52 23.82 -63.45
CA ASP A 266 7.69 25.01 -63.65
C ASP A 266 7.92 25.64 -65.03
N ALA A 267 9.17 25.70 -65.49
CA ALA A 267 9.50 26.16 -66.83
C ALA A 267 8.90 25.23 -67.91
N GLU A 268 9.03 23.91 -67.74
CA GLU A 268 8.42 22.94 -68.65
C GLU A 268 6.89 23.05 -68.70
N TRP A 269 6.24 23.23 -67.54
CA TRP A 269 4.79 23.40 -67.46
C TRP A 269 4.34 24.73 -68.05
N SER A 270 5.09 25.80 -67.83
CA SER A 270 4.86 27.10 -68.45
C SER A 270 4.96 27.02 -69.97
N ASP A 271 5.97 26.35 -70.51
CA ASP A 271 6.15 26.16 -71.95
C ASP A 271 5.01 25.33 -72.56
N LYS A 272 4.60 24.24 -71.89
CA LYS A 272 3.44 23.42 -72.29
C LYS A 272 2.16 24.24 -72.27
N TYR A 273 1.93 25.03 -71.22
CA TYR A 273 0.77 25.90 -71.09
C TYR A 273 0.76 26.98 -72.17
N ALA A 274 1.89 27.65 -72.43
CA ALA A 274 2.02 28.65 -73.49
C ALA A 274 1.78 28.04 -74.88
N LYS A 275 2.20 26.78 -75.10
CA LYS A 275 1.91 26.06 -76.34
C LYS A 275 0.43 25.74 -76.48
N LEU A 276 -0.20 25.22 -75.43
CA LEU A 276 -1.65 24.97 -75.38
C LEU A 276 -2.44 26.26 -75.61
N GLN A 277 -2.04 27.37 -75.00
CA GLN A 277 -2.67 28.67 -75.18
C GLN A 277 -2.56 29.13 -76.64
N ARG A 278 -1.39 29.00 -77.26
CA ARG A 278 -1.21 29.31 -78.70
C ARG A 278 -2.08 28.42 -79.60
N GLU A 279 -2.27 27.16 -79.25
CA GLU A 279 -3.15 26.25 -79.98
C GLU A 279 -4.63 26.61 -79.78
N PHE A 280 -5.03 26.95 -78.56
CA PHE A 280 -6.37 27.43 -78.22
C PHE A 280 -6.69 28.74 -78.95
N ASP A 281 -5.78 29.71 -78.97
CA ASP A 281 -5.97 30.98 -79.67
C ASP A 281 -6.08 30.79 -81.19
N LYS A 282 -5.31 29.85 -81.77
CA LYS A 282 -5.44 29.46 -83.18
C LYS A 282 -6.79 28.81 -83.49
N LEU A 283 -7.29 27.98 -82.57
CA LEU A 283 -8.54 27.24 -82.73
C LEU A 283 -9.79 28.08 -82.39
N SER A 284 -9.67 29.12 -81.55
CA SER A 284 -10.78 30.00 -81.16
C SER A 284 -10.97 31.22 -82.08
N GLY A 285 -10.04 31.49 -82.99
CA GLY A 285 -10.23 32.51 -84.03
C GLY A 285 -11.39 32.18 -84.97
N THR A 286 -11.96 33.18 -85.66
CA THR A 286 -13.13 33.07 -86.56
C THR A 286 -12.99 32.07 -87.73
N MET A 287 -11.79 31.55 -87.99
CA MET A 287 -11.53 30.47 -88.96
C MET A 287 -11.25 29.11 -88.30
N GLY A 288 -11.12 29.06 -86.97
CA GLY A 288 -10.76 27.88 -86.20
C GLY A 288 -11.87 26.83 -86.09
N GLU A 289 -13.15 27.24 -86.05
CA GLU A 289 -14.28 26.30 -86.23
C GLU A 289 -14.27 25.63 -87.61
N THR A 290 -13.82 26.34 -88.65
CA THR A 290 -13.72 25.80 -90.01
C THR A 290 -12.54 24.83 -90.12
N VAL A 291 -11.42 25.14 -89.49
CA VAL A 291 -10.25 24.25 -89.40
C VAL A 291 -10.55 23.01 -88.55
N LEU A 292 -11.22 23.14 -87.40
CA LEU A 292 -11.69 22.01 -86.60
C LEU A 292 -12.63 21.10 -87.38
N ALA A 293 -13.59 21.68 -88.11
CA ALA A 293 -14.49 20.92 -88.97
C ALA A 293 -13.74 20.22 -90.12
N MET A 294 -12.71 20.85 -90.69
CA MET A 294 -11.86 20.23 -91.72
C MET A 294 -10.98 19.11 -91.13
N GLU A 295 -10.32 19.34 -90.00
CA GLU A 295 -9.52 18.31 -89.32
C GLU A 295 -10.39 17.13 -88.88
N TRP A 296 -11.64 17.37 -88.46
CA TRP A 296 -12.59 16.29 -88.15
C TRP A 296 -12.97 15.49 -89.38
N ARG A 297 -13.23 16.15 -90.53
CA ARG A 297 -13.49 15.47 -91.80
C ARG A 297 -12.28 14.68 -92.27
N GLU A 298 -11.09 15.26 -92.21
CA GLU A 298 -9.85 14.61 -92.62
C GLU A 298 -9.51 13.42 -91.70
N ARG A 299 -9.63 13.58 -90.37
CA ARG A 299 -9.46 12.47 -89.41
C ARG A 299 -10.51 11.38 -89.63
N TYR A 300 -11.76 11.74 -89.91
CA TYR A 300 -12.80 10.76 -90.23
C TYR A 300 -12.49 10.02 -91.53
N GLU A 301 -12.08 10.71 -92.59
CA GLU A 301 -11.69 10.10 -93.86
C GLU A 301 -10.42 9.25 -93.75
N ALA A 302 -9.46 9.67 -92.91
CA ALA A 302 -8.26 8.91 -92.63
C ALA A 302 -8.58 7.63 -91.85
N VAL A 303 -9.41 7.72 -90.79
CA VAL A 303 -9.89 6.54 -90.05
C VAL A 303 -10.75 5.65 -90.92
N ALA A 304 -11.56 6.20 -91.83
CA ALA A 304 -12.35 5.41 -92.77
C ALA A 304 -11.45 4.69 -93.78
N ARG A 305 -10.39 5.34 -94.29
CA ARG A 305 -9.38 4.71 -95.14
C ARG A 305 -8.58 3.66 -94.39
N GLU A 306 -8.12 3.96 -93.19
CA GLU A 306 -7.38 3.02 -92.34
C GLU A 306 -8.27 1.83 -91.97
N LYS A 307 -9.55 2.05 -91.67
CA LYS A 307 -10.52 0.98 -91.47
C LYS A 307 -10.67 0.13 -92.73
N MET A 308 -10.80 0.72 -93.91
CA MET A 308 -10.85 -0.02 -95.18
C MET A 308 -9.56 -0.81 -95.43
N GLU A 309 -8.40 -0.22 -95.11
CA GLU A 309 -7.09 -0.82 -95.28
C GLU A 309 -6.84 -1.94 -94.25
N LEU A 310 -7.30 -1.76 -93.01
CA LEU A 310 -7.29 -2.76 -91.94
C LEU A 310 -8.28 -3.88 -92.23
N GLU A 311 -9.47 -3.60 -92.76
CA GLU A 311 -10.43 -4.62 -93.20
C GLU A 311 -9.87 -5.41 -94.39
N ALA A 312 -9.18 -4.75 -95.34
CA ALA A 312 -8.47 -5.41 -96.42
C ALA A 312 -7.27 -6.23 -95.92
N LYS A 313 -6.51 -5.70 -94.94
CA LYS A 313 -5.38 -6.40 -94.32
C LYS A 313 -5.84 -7.58 -93.47
N LEU A 314 -6.94 -7.46 -92.72
CA LEU A 314 -7.54 -8.52 -91.90
C LEU A 314 -8.16 -9.61 -92.78
N ALA A 315 -8.74 -9.23 -93.93
CA ALA A 315 -9.15 -10.20 -94.95
C ALA A 315 -7.95 -10.91 -95.62
N SER A 316 -6.75 -10.29 -95.60
CA SER A 316 -5.52 -10.85 -96.18
C SER A 316 -4.57 -11.51 -95.18
N SER A 317 -4.80 -11.40 -93.86
CA SER A 317 -3.79 -11.74 -92.85
C SER A 317 -4.40 -12.54 -91.69
N ASP A 318 -4.12 -13.83 -91.71
CA ASP A 318 -4.41 -14.86 -90.71
C ASP A 318 -3.53 -14.72 -89.43
N ALA A 319 -3.27 -13.48 -89.00
CA ALA A 319 -2.18 -13.13 -88.08
C ALA A 319 -2.65 -12.68 -86.67
N SER A 320 -3.88 -13.00 -86.26
CA SER A 320 -4.38 -12.64 -84.93
C SER A 320 -3.90 -13.56 -83.80
N PHE A 321 -3.13 -14.61 -84.09
CA PHE A 321 -2.76 -15.62 -83.09
C PHE A 321 -1.42 -15.35 -82.37
N GLN A 322 -0.55 -14.48 -82.89
CA GLN A 322 0.82 -14.34 -82.39
C GLN A 322 1.06 -13.25 -81.33
N LEU A 323 0.15 -12.28 -81.16
CA LEU A 323 0.37 -11.17 -80.22
C LEU A 323 -0.13 -11.46 -78.78
N ALA A 324 -0.97 -12.47 -78.60
CA ALA A 324 -1.53 -12.81 -77.28
C ALA A 324 -0.57 -13.64 -76.40
N GLN A 325 0.52 -14.19 -76.96
CA GLN A 325 1.32 -15.21 -76.27
C GLN A 325 2.47 -14.65 -75.40
N ASP A 326 2.88 -13.38 -75.58
CA ASP A 326 4.10 -12.84 -74.95
C ASP A 326 3.90 -12.15 -73.59
N LEU A 327 2.67 -12.00 -73.08
CA LEU A 327 2.39 -11.20 -71.87
C LEU A 327 1.85 -11.97 -70.64
N GLU A 328 1.54 -13.28 -70.74
CA GLU A 328 0.72 -13.94 -69.70
C GLU A 328 1.46 -14.91 -68.75
N GLY A 329 2.73 -15.26 -69.01
CA GLY A 329 3.39 -16.36 -68.28
C GLY A 329 4.26 -15.97 -67.07
N ASN A 330 5.12 -14.97 -67.23
CA ASN A 330 6.31 -14.83 -66.36
C ASN A 330 6.08 -13.94 -65.13
N ASP A 331 5.25 -12.90 -65.25
CA ASP A 331 5.02 -11.95 -64.16
C ASP A 331 4.03 -12.48 -63.11
N ILE A 332 3.08 -13.32 -63.53
CA ILE A 332 2.15 -14.02 -62.63
C ILE A 332 2.89 -15.04 -61.74
N ALA A 333 3.92 -15.70 -62.27
CA ALA A 333 4.72 -16.64 -61.49
C ALA A 333 5.56 -15.93 -60.41
N LYS A 334 6.19 -14.80 -60.76
CA LYS A 334 6.96 -13.97 -59.82
C LYS A 334 6.09 -13.44 -58.67
N LEU A 335 4.90 -12.90 -58.99
CA LEU A 335 3.97 -12.41 -57.98
C LEU A 335 3.53 -13.50 -56.98
N LYS A 336 3.29 -14.72 -57.46
CA LYS A 336 2.94 -15.86 -56.58
C LYS A 336 4.09 -16.24 -55.65
N THR A 337 5.33 -16.18 -56.11
CA THR A 337 6.51 -16.47 -55.26
C THR A 337 6.74 -15.40 -54.20
N GLU A 338 6.57 -14.12 -54.52
CA GLU A 338 6.71 -13.03 -53.55
C GLU A 338 5.62 -13.09 -52.47
N PHE A 339 4.38 -13.41 -52.87
CA PHE A 339 3.27 -13.56 -51.94
C PHE A 339 3.49 -14.74 -50.97
N ALA A 340 4.04 -15.85 -51.45
CA ALA A 340 4.38 -17.01 -50.61
C ALA A 340 5.49 -16.67 -49.59
N LEU A 341 6.50 -15.89 -49.99
CA LEU A 341 7.56 -15.41 -49.12
C LEU A 341 7.05 -14.47 -48.02
N TYR A 342 6.14 -13.55 -48.37
CA TYR A 342 5.51 -12.65 -47.41
C TYR A 342 4.68 -13.40 -46.37
N ARG A 343 3.87 -14.37 -46.82
CA ARG A 343 3.06 -15.22 -45.93
C ARG A 343 3.93 -16.01 -44.97
N LYS A 344 5.06 -16.57 -45.45
CA LYS A 344 6.00 -17.32 -44.61
C LYS A 344 6.66 -16.44 -43.54
N ARG A 345 7.07 -15.21 -43.88
CA ARG A 345 7.63 -14.26 -42.90
C ARG A 345 6.61 -13.82 -41.85
N ALA A 346 5.38 -13.54 -42.26
CA ALA A 346 4.33 -13.12 -41.33
C ALA A 346 4.03 -14.22 -40.29
N MET A 347 3.96 -15.49 -40.73
CA MET A 347 3.75 -16.63 -39.83
C MET A 347 4.92 -16.81 -38.85
N ALA A 348 6.17 -16.65 -39.31
CA ALA A 348 7.35 -16.77 -38.45
C ALA A 348 7.39 -15.68 -37.35
N VAL A 349 6.94 -14.47 -37.66
CA VAL A 349 6.84 -13.37 -36.67
C VAL A 349 5.78 -13.68 -35.60
N VAL A 350 4.63 -14.22 -36.02
CA VAL A 350 3.57 -14.64 -35.09
C VAL A 350 4.05 -15.77 -34.18
N GLU A 351 4.69 -16.80 -34.75
CA GLU A 351 5.23 -17.92 -34.00
C GLU A 351 6.34 -17.49 -33.02
N GLN A 352 7.22 -16.57 -33.43
CA GLN A 352 8.24 -16.00 -32.54
C GLN A 352 7.60 -15.25 -31.36
N LYS A 353 6.54 -14.47 -31.62
CA LYS A 353 5.84 -13.73 -30.57
C LYS A 353 5.06 -14.64 -29.62
N GLU A 354 4.49 -15.73 -30.13
CA GLU A 354 3.83 -16.74 -29.30
C GLU A 354 4.84 -17.47 -28.41
N LYS A 355 6.03 -17.78 -28.94
CA LYS A 355 7.13 -18.39 -28.17
C LYS A 355 7.69 -17.46 -27.10
N GLU A 356 7.81 -16.16 -27.39
CA GLU A 356 8.18 -15.12 -26.40
C GLU A 356 7.12 -15.00 -25.29
N LEU A 357 5.83 -15.02 -25.65
CA LEU A 357 4.72 -15.01 -24.68
C LEU A 357 4.69 -16.26 -23.81
N GLN A 358 4.96 -17.43 -24.39
CA GLN A 358 5.00 -18.70 -23.66
C GLN A 358 6.21 -18.79 -22.72
N ALA A 359 7.37 -18.26 -23.14
CA ALA A 359 8.56 -18.15 -22.29
C ALA A 359 8.33 -17.17 -21.12
N ALA A 360 7.69 -16.01 -21.36
CA ALA A 360 7.32 -15.06 -20.32
C ALA A 360 6.33 -15.65 -19.31
N ARG A 361 5.40 -16.49 -19.77
CA ARG A 361 4.44 -17.19 -18.91
C ARG A 361 5.07 -18.32 -18.10
N SER A 362 6.18 -18.88 -18.56
CA SER A 362 6.90 -19.96 -17.86
C SER A 362 7.85 -19.45 -16.77
N GLN A 363 8.23 -18.17 -16.80
CA GLN A 363 9.05 -17.53 -15.76
C GLN A 363 8.21 -16.98 -14.58
N GLN A 364 6.88 -16.97 -14.69
CA GLN A 364 5.94 -16.61 -13.62
C GLN A 364 5.02 -17.80 -13.29
N GLY A 365 5.47 -18.70 -12.42
CA GLY A 365 4.58 -19.59 -11.66
C GLY A 365 5.02 -21.03 -11.50
N GLU A 366 5.65 -21.34 -10.36
CA GLU A 366 5.53 -22.65 -9.72
C GLU A 366 4.22 -22.71 -8.89
N ALA A 367 3.55 -23.87 -8.98
CA ALA A 367 2.54 -24.46 -8.08
C ALA A 367 1.03 -24.13 -8.33
N PRO A 368 0.09 -25.04 -7.94
CA PRO A 368 -0.40 -26.08 -8.84
C PRO A 368 -1.93 -26.19 -8.97
N ARG A 369 -2.36 -26.78 -10.10
CA ARG A 369 -3.52 -27.66 -10.36
C ARG A 369 -4.83 -27.47 -9.56
N SER A 370 -5.91 -27.15 -10.29
CA SER A 370 -7.14 -27.98 -10.31
C SER A 370 -8.07 -27.61 -11.46
N GLY A 371 -8.37 -28.59 -12.32
CA GLY A 371 -9.74 -29.01 -12.59
C GLY A 371 -10.68 -28.14 -13.45
N SER A 372 -10.89 -28.63 -14.67
CA SER A 372 -12.18 -28.70 -15.38
C SER A 372 -12.70 -27.44 -16.08
N GLY A 373 -12.95 -27.61 -17.38
CA GLY A 373 -13.33 -26.55 -18.29
C GLY A 373 -14.81 -26.21 -18.31
N PHE A 374 -15.09 -25.03 -18.86
CA PHE A 374 -16.27 -24.74 -19.66
C PHE A 374 -15.98 -23.49 -20.49
N SER A 375 -16.13 -23.59 -21.81
CA SER A 375 -16.05 -22.45 -22.71
C SER A 375 -17.40 -21.75 -22.78
N SER A 376 -17.43 -20.44 -22.58
CA SER A 376 -17.99 -19.43 -23.51
C SER A 376 -18.41 -18.14 -22.79
N ALA A 377 -18.36 -17.06 -23.58
CA ALA A 377 -19.04 -15.79 -23.37
C ALA A 377 -18.55 -14.86 -22.25
N GLY A 378 -17.65 -13.96 -22.64
CA GLY A 378 -17.80 -12.52 -22.43
C GLY A 378 -18.20 -12.02 -21.05
N LEU A 379 -17.21 -11.69 -20.22
CA LEU A 379 -17.35 -10.59 -19.29
C LEU A 379 -15.97 -10.00 -18.95
N ARG A 380 -15.73 -8.78 -19.43
CA ARG A 380 -14.63 -7.94 -18.96
C ARG A 380 -14.89 -7.61 -17.50
N ARG A 381 -14.12 -8.20 -16.59
CA ARG A 381 -14.03 -7.78 -15.20
C ARG A 381 -12.56 -7.54 -14.89
N MET A 382 -12.13 -6.31 -15.10
CA MET A 382 -10.85 -5.82 -14.58
C MET A 382 -11.13 -5.30 -13.17
N SER A 383 -10.67 -6.06 -12.18
CA SER A 383 -10.50 -5.56 -10.82
C SER A 383 -9.03 -5.33 -10.58
N SER A 384 -8.77 -4.14 -10.06
CA SER A 384 -7.50 -3.48 -9.80
C SER A 384 -6.72 -4.11 -8.65
N SER A 385 -5.38 -4.02 -8.73
CA SER A 385 -4.59 -3.62 -7.56
C SER A 385 -3.25 -3.04 -7.98
N ASN A 386 -3.04 -1.79 -7.56
CA ASN A 386 -1.79 -1.03 -7.50
C ASN A 386 -0.55 -1.88 -7.24
N SER A 387 0.48 -1.71 -8.08
CA SER A 387 1.88 -1.59 -7.65
C SER A 387 2.71 -0.92 -8.74
N LEU A 388 3.48 0.08 -8.32
CA LEU A 388 4.27 0.98 -9.15
C LEU A 388 5.40 0.28 -9.92
N SER A 389 5.72 0.92 -11.04
CA SER A 389 7.04 1.05 -11.69
C SER A 389 7.57 -0.12 -12.51
N GLY A 390 7.94 0.21 -13.76
CA GLY A 390 8.95 -0.54 -14.51
C GLY A 390 8.43 -1.44 -15.63
N PHE A 391 7.64 -0.91 -16.57
CA PHE A 391 7.59 -1.52 -17.90
C PHE A 391 7.22 -0.47 -18.95
N GLU A 392 8.16 -0.18 -19.84
CA GLU A 392 7.96 0.64 -21.04
C GLU A 392 6.88 -0.01 -21.91
N THR A 393 5.64 0.42 -21.77
CA THR A 393 4.61 0.15 -22.76
C THR A 393 4.80 1.14 -23.89
N SER A 394 5.13 0.63 -25.08
CA SER A 394 4.92 1.15 -26.43
C SER A 394 4.57 2.66 -26.55
N PRO A 395 5.29 3.44 -27.39
CA PRO A 395 5.17 4.91 -27.48
C PRO A 395 3.81 5.46 -27.95
N HIS A 396 2.79 4.62 -28.13
CA HIS A 396 1.44 5.00 -28.58
C HIS A 396 0.29 4.51 -27.68
N ALA A 397 0.57 3.97 -26.50
CA ALA A 397 -0.48 3.70 -25.51
C ALA A 397 -0.55 4.87 -24.52
N PRO A 398 -1.57 5.76 -24.59
CA PRO A 398 -1.69 6.85 -23.63
C PRO A 398 -1.85 6.25 -22.24
N THR A 399 -0.96 6.64 -21.32
CA THR A 399 -1.10 6.28 -19.92
C THR A 399 -2.43 6.84 -19.39
N THR A 400 -3.03 6.22 -18.37
CA THR A 400 -4.28 6.71 -17.75
C THR A 400 -4.20 8.20 -17.37
N ASN A 401 -3.00 8.67 -16.98
CA ASN A 401 -2.73 10.06 -16.64
C ASN A 401 -2.76 10.98 -17.88
N GLU A 402 -2.18 10.55 -19.00
CA GLU A 402 -2.19 11.28 -20.27
C GLU A 402 -3.59 11.33 -20.89
N TYR A 403 -4.32 10.22 -20.84
CA TYR A 403 -5.72 10.15 -21.24
C TYR A 403 -6.60 11.12 -20.44
N LEU A 404 -6.44 11.13 -19.11
CA LEU A 404 -7.17 12.04 -18.23
C LEU A 404 -6.82 13.50 -18.53
N LYS A 405 -5.54 13.82 -18.73
CA LYS A 405 -5.09 15.17 -19.12
C LYS A 405 -5.75 15.63 -20.43
N ASN A 406 -5.79 14.76 -21.44
CA ASN A 406 -6.39 15.07 -22.74
C ASN A 406 -7.90 15.30 -22.66
N ILE A 407 -8.62 14.48 -21.87
CA ILE A 407 -10.07 14.66 -21.67
C ILE A 407 -10.36 15.95 -20.89
N VAL A 408 -9.61 16.24 -19.83
CA VAL A 408 -9.81 17.45 -19.03
C VAL A 408 -9.55 18.70 -19.86
N VAL A 409 -8.47 18.72 -20.66
CA VAL A 409 -8.19 19.83 -21.60
C VAL A 409 -9.33 19.98 -22.61
N LYS A 410 -9.85 18.89 -23.17
CA LYS A 410 -10.97 18.92 -24.12
C LYS A 410 -12.29 19.38 -23.47
N TYR A 411 -12.53 19.00 -22.22
CA TYR A 411 -13.67 19.45 -21.43
C TYR A 411 -13.64 20.96 -21.16
N MET A 412 -12.46 21.50 -20.82
CA MET A 412 -12.28 22.93 -20.54
C MET A 412 -12.30 23.81 -21.80
N SER A 413 -12.02 23.24 -22.98
CA SER A 413 -11.89 23.98 -24.24
C SER A 413 -13.11 23.89 -25.17
N THR A 414 -14.05 22.99 -24.89
CA THR A 414 -15.27 22.84 -25.71
C THR A 414 -16.42 23.67 -25.14
N ASP A 415 -17.26 24.23 -26.02
CA ASP A 415 -18.49 24.95 -25.63
C ASP A 415 -19.76 24.10 -25.81
N HIS A 416 -19.64 22.91 -26.41
CA HIS A 416 -20.77 22.02 -26.65
C HIS A 416 -21.17 21.24 -25.39
N ALA A 417 -22.39 21.45 -24.91
CA ALA A 417 -22.92 20.84 -23.68
C ALA A 417 -22.93 19.29 -23.74
N GLU A 418 -23.26 18.72 -24.89
CA GLU A 418 -23.28 17.27 -25.11
C GLU A 418 -21.86 16.67 -25.00
N VAL A 419 -20.86 17.36 -25.54
CA VAL A 419 -19.46 16.94 -25.46
C VAL A 419 -18.97 17.04 -24.00
N LYS A 420 -19.35 18.09 -23.27
CA LYS A 420 -19.03 18.23 -21.84
C LYS A 420 -19.57 17.07 -21.03
N GLU A 421 -20.82 16.70 -21.22
CA GLU A 421 -21.44 15.56 -20.52
C GLU A 421 -20.69 14.24 -20.80
N HIS A 422 -20.33 13.98 -22.05
CA HIS A 422 -19.55 12.80 -22.40
C HIS A 422 -18.15 12.80 -21.75
N MET A 423 -17.50 13.96 -21.66
CA MET A 423 -16.19 14.09 -21.01
C MET A 423 -16.29 13.97 -19.49
N GLU A 424 -17.33 14.51 -18.85
CA GLU A 424 -17.60 14.35 -17.41
C GLU A 424 -17.79 12.88 -17.03
N LYS A 425 -18.59 12.13 -17.81
CA LYS A 425 -18.78 10.69 -17.62
C LYS A 425 -17.46 9.92 -17.77
N ALA A 426 -16.62 10.30 -18.73
CA ALA A 426 -15.30 9.70 -18.92
C ALA A 426 -14.35 10.00 -17.75
N ILE A 427 -14.30 11.25 -17.28
CA ILE A 427 -13.49 11.66 -16.11
C ILE A 427 -13.93 10.91 -14.86
N ALA A 428 -15.24 10.87 -14.58
CA ALA A 428 -15.80 10.19 -13.42
C ALA A 428 -15.54 8.67 -13.43
N THR A 429 -15.56 8.06 -14.62
CA THR A 429 -15.21 6.64 -14.80
C THR A 429 -13.74 6.38 -14.49
N VAL A 430 -12.84 7.25 -14.97
CA VAL A 430 -11.40 7.11 -14.76
C VAL A 430 -11.01 7.39 -13.30
N LEU A 431 -11.66 8.37 -12.66
CA LEU A 431 -11.40 8.77 -11.27
C LEU A 431 -12.24 8.02 -10.24
N GLN A 432 -13.10 7.09 -10.66
CA GLN A 432 -13.94 6.25 -9.80
C GLN A 432 -14.85 7.07 -8.86
N PHE A 433 -15.54 8.07 -9.41
CA PHE A 433 -16.49 8.85 -8.63
C PHE A 433 -17.64 7.95 -8.17
N SER A 434 -18.10 8.19 -6.95
CA SER A 434 -19.28 7.54 -6.40
C SER A 434 -20.55 7.98 -7.15
N PRO A 435 -21.62 7.17 -7.15
CA PRO A 435 -22.91 7.56 -7.73
C PRO A 435 -23.49 8.85 -7.12
N ALA A 436 -23.16 9.16 -5.86
CA ALA A 436 -23.58 10.38 -5.20
C ALA A 436 -22.87 11.63 -5.76
N GLU A 437 -21.56 11.54 -6.04
CA GLU A 437 -20.77 12.60 -6.66
C GLU A 437 -21.19 12.86 -8.11
N LEU A 438 -21.52 11.79 -8.86
CA LEU A 438 -22.07 11.89 -10.21
C LEU A 438 -23.41 12.65 -10.23
N LYS A 439 -24.31 12.33 -9.29
CA LYS A 439 -25.60 13.00 -9.17
C LYS A 439 -25.45 14.49 -8.84
N LEU A 440 -24.50 14.84 -7.98
CA LEU A 440 -24.20 16.24 -7.65
C LEU A 440 -23.74 17.06 -8.87
N ILE A 441 -22.93 16.46 -9.74
CA ILE A 441 -22.44 17.09 -10.97
C ILE A 441 -23.59 17.29 -11.96
N GLU A 442 -24.43 16.28 -12.12
CA GLU A 442 -25.62 16.32 -12.97
C GLU A 442 -26.61 17.40 -12.50
N ASP A 443 -26.92 17.44 -11.20
CA ASP A 443 -27.80 18.43 -10.57
C ASP A 443 -27.28 19.87 -10.77
N LYS A 444 -25.96 20.10 -10.59
CA LYS A 444 -25.34 21.41 -10.83
C LYS A 444 -25.40 21.84 -12.29
N ARG A 445 -25.28 20.91 -13.23
CA ARG A 445 -25.36 21.19 -14.67
C ARG A 445 -26.79 21.60 -15.07
N HIS A 446 -27.81 20.90 -14.56
CA HIS A 446 -29.21 21.24 -14.81
C HIS A 446 -29.61 22.59 -14.16
N ALA A 447 -29.05 22.89 -12.98
CA ALA A 447 -29.20 24.21 -12.36
C ALA A 447 -28.50 25.32 -13.18
N GLY A 448 -27.32 25.04 -13.73
CA GLY A 448 -26.56 25.96 -14.58
C GLY A 448 -27.25 26.26 -15.92
N ALA A 449 -27.84 25.26 -16.59
CA ALA A 449 -28.59 25.46 -17.83
C ALA A 449 -29.85 26.32 -17.65
N SER A 450 -30.47 26.25 -16.47
CA SER A 450 -31.67 27.05 -16.13
C SER A 450 -31.35 28.49 -15.75
N SER A 451 -30.12 28.79 -15.32
CA SER A 451 -29.71 30.12 -14.86
C SER A 451 -29.29 31.07 -16.00
N TRP A 452 -29.01 30.55 -17.21
CA TRP A 452 -28.65 31.36 -18.38
C TRP A 452 -29.80 31.57 -19.37
N ALA A 453 -30.97 30.94 -19.13
CA ALA A 453 -32.16 31.07 -20.00
C ALA A 453 -33.07 32.27 -19.64
N LEU A 454 -32.60 33.18 -18.79
CA LEU A 454 -33.37 34.32 -18.26
C LEU A 454 -32.70 35.68 -18.52
N TRP A 455 -31.79 35.75 -19.50
CA TRP A 455 -31.21 37.01 -19.99
C TRP A 455 -31.22 37.06 -21.51
#